data_AF-A0A5C1AUP2-F1
#
_entry.id   AF-A0A5C1AUP2-F1
#
_cell.length_a   1.000
_cell.length_b   1.000
_cell.length_c   1.000
_cell.angle_alpha   90.00
_cell.angle_beta   90.00
_cell.angle_gamma   90.00
#
_symmetry.space_group_name_H-M   'P 1'
#
loop_
_entity.id
_entity.type
_entity.pdbx_description
1 polymer ?
#
loop_
_entity_poly.entity_id
_entity_poly.type
_entity_poly.pdbx_seq_one_letter_code
_entity_poly.pdbx_strand_id
1 'polypeptide(L)' 'MADAALRPDGAQLATTQTIALAQVSNRREHDLLGEADVPAGAYWGIAELDALLLRIEAMTAPSRAKPPTPPRT' A
#
# COMPACT_ATOMS: atom_id res chain seq x y z
N MET A 1 -47.04 -12.15 10.87
CA MET A 1 -46.47 -10.82 10.59
C MET A 1 -45.19 -10.67 11.39
N ALA A 2 -44.06 -11.11 10.83
CA ALA A 2 -42.74 -10.91 11.41
C ALA A 2 -41.69 -11.15 10.32
N ASP A 3 -40.56 -10.46 10.45
CA ASP A 3 -39.29 -10.70 9.78
C ASP A 3 -39.10 -10.11 8.36
N ALA A 4 -39.30 -8.80 8.24
CA ALA A 4 -38.50 -8.02 7.27
C ALA A 4 -37.16 -7.68 7.94
N ALA A 5 -36.30 -8.68 8.09
CA ALA A 5 -34.94 -8.48 8.57
C ALA A 5 -34.25 -7.45 7.66
N LEU A 6 -33.90 -6.33 8.29
CA LEU A 6 -33.13 -5.19 7.80
C LEU A 6 -32.08 -5.65 6.75
N ARG A 7 -32.41 -5.56 5.46
CA ARG A 7 -31.37 -5.57 4.42
C ARG A 7 -30.61 -4.26 4.60
N PRO A 8 -29.28 -4.27 4.80
CA PRO A 8 -28.51 -3.04 4.76
C PRO A 8 -28.45 -2.60 3.29
N ASP A 9 -29.49 -1.92 2.81
CA ASP A 9 -29.60 -1.37 1.45
C ASP A 9 -28.68 -0.16 1.21
N GLY A 10 -27.60 -0.03 1.99
CA GLY A 10 -26.67 1.09 1.93
C GLY A 10 -25.22 0.64 2.11
N ALA A 11 -24.39 0.92 1.11
CA ALA A 11 -22.94 0.79 1.23
C ALA A 11 -22.40 1.93 2.10
N GLN A 12 -21.66 1.60 3.16
CA GLN A 12 -20.88 2.60 3.89
C GLN A 12 -19.68 3.03 3.04
N LEU A 13 -19.56 4.34 2.83
CA LEU A 13 -18.44 4.93 2.11
C LEU A 13 -17.26 5.15 3.06
N ALA A 14 -16.06 4.90 2.57
CA ALA A 14 -14.85 5.29 3.27
C ALA A 14 -14.72 6.81 3.30
N THR A 15 -14.28 7.37 4.43
CA THR A 15 -13.94 8.79 4.53
C THR A 15 -12.56 9.03 3.93
N THR A 16 -12.46 9.97 2.99
CA THR A 16 -11.18 10.36 2.39
C THR A 16 -10.58 11.52 3.18
N GLN A 17 -9.29 11.42 3.48
CA GLN A 17 -8.48 12.53 3.99
C GLN A 17 -7.36 12.87 3.02
N THR A 18 -7.12 14.16 2.80
CA THR A 18 -5.97 14.63 2.03
C THR A 18 -4.79 14.82 2.96
N ILE A 19 -3.65 14.23 2.63
CA ILE A 19 -2.41 14.35 3.39
C ILE A 19 -1.44 15.17 2.55
N ALA A 20 -0.99 16.31 3.09
CA ALA A 20 0.07 17.10 2.47
C ALA A 20 1.40 16.36 2.61
N LEU A 21 2.09 16.11 1.49
CA LEU A 21 3.39 15.46 1.49
C LEU A 21 4.50 16.49 1.68
N ALA A 22 5.40 16.21 2.62
CA ALA A 22 6.60 17.02 2.80
C ALA A 22 7.52 16.91 1.57
N GLN A 23 8.10 18.03 1.16
CA GLN A 23 9.15 18.04 0.15
C GLN A 23 10.48 17.67 0.80
N VAL A 24 11.20 16.72 0.20
CA VAL A 24 12.47 16.22 0.72
C VAL A 24 13.53 16.37 -0.37
N SER A 25 14.69 16.93 -0.02
CA SER A 25 15.83 17.01 -0.93
C SER A 25 16.46 15.63 -1.13
N ASN A 26 16.91 15.34 -2.34
CA ASN A 26 17.54 14.08 -2.70
C ASN A 26 19.01 14.28 -3.06
N ARG A 27 19.79 13.21 -2.90
CA ARG A 27 21.14 13.02 -3.45
C ARG A 27 21.09 11.87 -4.43
N ARG A 28 21.89 11.95 -5.49
CA ARG A 28 21.98 10.90 -6.49
C ARG A 28 23.08 9.92 -6.12
N GLU A 29 22.78 8.63 -6.14
CA GLU A 29 23.73 7.57 -5.88
C GLU A 29 23.77 6.57 -7.05
N HIS A 30 24.85 5.79 -7.12
CA HIS A 30 25.07 4.72 -8.09
C HIS A 30 25.37 3.39 -7.40
N ASP A 31 24.82 2.30 -7.90
CA ASP A 31 25.18 0.93 -7.51
C ASP A 31 25.28 0.00 -8.74
N LEU A 32 25.41 -1.31 -8.51
CA LEU A 32 25.52 -2.29 -9.61
C LEU A 32 24.25 -2.45 -10.44
N LEU A 33 23.09 -1.98 -9.94
CA LEU A 33 21.79 -2.08 -10.60
C LEU A 33 21.40 -0.78 -11.31
N GLY A 34 21.99 0.35 -10.94
CA GLY A 34 21.88 1.60 -11.67
C GLY A 34 22.01 2.84 -10.79
N GLU A 35 21.16 3.83 -11.07
CA GLU A 35 21.13 5.13 -10.40
C GLU A 35 19.81 5.31 -9.65
N ALA A 36 19.85 5.88 -8.45
CA ALA A 36 18.65 6.24 -7.71
C ALA A 36 18.80 7.55 -6.92
N ASP A 37 17.66 8.20 -6.69
CA ASP A 37 17.54 9.38 -5.84
C ASP A 37 17.27 8.96 -4.39
N VAL A 38 18.27 9.12 -3.54
CA VAL A 38 18.20 8.80 -2.10
C VAL A 38 17.95 10.10 -1.31
N PRO A 39 17.09 10.11 -0.26
CA PRO A 39 16.89 11.31 0.54
C PRO A 39 18.21 11.85 1.11
N ALA A 40 18.49 13.14 0.92
CA ALA A 40 19.77 13.75 1.29
C ALA A 40 20.08 13.63 2.80
N GLY A 41 19.06 13.58 3.65
CA GLY A 41 19.20 13.40 5.10
C GLY A 41 19.22 11.94 5.58
N ALA A 42 19.08 10.96 4.69
CA ALA A 42 19.15 9.55 5.05
C ALA A 42 20.59 9.13 5.33
N TYR A 43 20.82 8.38 6.42
CA TYR A 43 22.12 7.79 6.73
C TYR A 43 22.41 6.49 5.94
N TRP A 44 21.40 5.96 5.24
CA TRP A 44 21.42 4.75 4.42
C TRP A 44 21.43 5.08 2.92
N GLY A 45 21.78 4.12 2.06
CA GLY A 45 21.99 4.33 0.61
C GLY A 45 21.01 3.55 -0.29
N ILE A 46 21.38 3.36 -1.57
CA ILE A 46 20.52 2.70 -2.58
C ILE A 46 20.07 1.29 -2.16
N ALA A 47 20.96 0.48 -1.58
CA ALA A 47 20.63 -0.90 -1.25
C ALA A 47 19.46 -0.99 -0.24
N GLU A 48 19.44 -0.12 0.76
CA GLU A 48 18.32 -0.03 1.70
C GLU A 48 17.08 0.61 1.07
N LEU A 49 17.25 1.57 0.15
CA LEU A 49 16.14 2.14 -0.62
C LEU A 49 15.38 1.05 -1.38
N ASP A 50 16.08 0.20 -2.12
CA ASP A 50 15.48 -0.88 -2.92
C ASP A 50 14.72 -1.88 -2.04
N ALA A 51 15.28 -2.23 -0.87
CA ALA A 51 14.61 -3.09 0.10
C ALA A 51 13.31 -2.46 0.62
N LEU A 52 13.31 -1.15 0.88
CA LEU A 52 12.11 -0.41 1.30
C LEU A 52 11.06 -0.34 0.20
N LEU A 53 11.47 -0.07 -1.05
CA LEU A 53 10.56 -0.02 -2.19
C LEU A 53 9.88 -1.37 -2.42
N LEU A 54 10.63 -2.47 -2.38
CA LEU A 54 10.08 -3.81 -2.47
C LEU A 54 9.05 -4.08 -1.36
N ARG A 55 9.33 -3.62 -0.13
CA ARG A 55 8.41 -3.81 1.00
C ARG A 55 7.11 -3.03 0.81
N ILE A 56 7.20 -1.80 0.31
CA ILE A 56 6.04 -0.95 0.02
C ILE A 56 5.22 -1.59 -1.10
N GLU A 57 5.86 -2.05 -2.17
CA GLU A 57 5.18 -2.75 -3.26
C GLU A 57 4.37 -3.94 -2.72
N ALA A 58 4.99 -4.76 -1.86
CA ALA A 58 4.33 -5.89 -1.21
C ALA A 58 3.16 -5.48 -0.30
N MET A 59 3.17 -4.27 0.29
CA MET A 59 2.05 -3.74 1.07
C MET A 59 0.90 -3.23 0.19
N THR A 60 1.21 -2.77 -1.01
CA THR A 60 0.24 -2.19 -1.96
C THR A 60 -0.34 -3.20 -2.95
N ALA A 61 0.18 -4.43 -2.98
CA ALA A 61 -0.33 -5.49 -3.83
C ALA A 61 -1.82 -5.80 -3.50
N PRO A 62 -2.70 -5.94 -4.50
CA PRO A 62 -4.11 -6.20 -4.27
C PRO A 62 -4.30 -7.55 -3.56
N SER A 63 -5.09 -7.56 -2.48
CA SER A 63 -5.44 -8.80 -1.78
C SER A 63 -6.12 -9.76 -2.75
N ARG A 64 -5.51 -10.93 -2.98
CA ARG A 64 -6.10 -12.01 -3.78
C ARG A 64 -7.47 -12.36 -3.21
N ALA A 65 -8.51 -12.39 -4.05
CA ALA A 65 -9.85 -12.75 -3.62
C ALA A 65 -9.84 -14.14 -2.94
N LYS A 66 -10.46 -14.25 -1.76
CA LYS A 66 -10.62 -15.53 -1.06
C LYS A 66 -11.46 -16.44 -1.97
N PRO A 67 -10.99 -17.67 -2.29
CA PRO A 67 -11.79 -18.59 -3.08
C PRO A 67 -13.11 -18.88 -2.35
N PRO A 68 -14.23 -19.04 -3.09
CA PRO A 68 -15.51 -19.34 -2.49
C PRO A 68 -15.40 -20.61 -1.66
N THR A 69 -15.93 -20.58 -0.44
CA THR A 69 -15.98 -21.77 0.42
C THR A 69 -16.97 -22.75 -0.23
N PRO A 70 -16.56 -24.00 -0.57
CA PRO A 70 -17.47 -24.95 -1.18
C PRO A 70 -18.61 -25.29 -0.21
N PRO A 71 -19.83 -25.55 -0.71
CA PRO A 71 -20.95 -25.93 0.14
C PRO A 71 -20.61 -27.23 0.89
N ARG A 72 -20.87 -27.24 2.20
CA ARG A 72 -20.88 -28.48 2.99
C ARG A 72 -22.07 -29.32 2.53
N THR A 73 -21.79 -30.43 1.85
CA THR A 73 -22.73 -31.55 1.62
C THR A 73 -22.93 -32.37 2.87
#